data_AF-A0AAD5XK12-F1
#
_entry.id   AF-A0AAD5XK12-F1
#
_cell.length_a   1.000
_cell.length_b   1.000
_cell.length_c   1.000
_cell.angle_alpha   90.00
_cell.angle_beta   90.00
_cell.angle_gamma   90.00
#
_symmetry.space_group_name_H-M   'P 1'
#
loop_
_entity.id
_entity.type
_entity.pdbx_description
1 polymer ?
#
loop_
_entity_poly.entity_id
_entity_poly.type
_entity_poly.pdbx_seq_one_letter_code
_entity_poly.pdbx_strand_id
1 'polypeptide(L)'
;MRATTFSLATVALLAGSARAWAAEGHSAVGFVADTLLQGSQTAAIVQSLLPPGWNLNRSATWADEIKLGTQGDYRWASNLHFIDAADTTPLDADATHPIDCKVELPRDAAGGINIVDAIGNFTTQLAPTYPWIRRSEALKFISHFAGDITQPLHTCGKLVGGNTFYVRWNGSDTYIYAGKVSRFQLHVLWDVYIPEKDIADNFGNSLDAYHQWIAASVLPGGIYHEEAPSWFASDKALDWANDANDANCNTVWDPKLLGNNGTYTTNDLSGDYYQANYMYVRKALAKGGYRLAKYLEEKLAGQVLSTSSSISSSTASASASTVASASATATASASASSAAASTKATHTRPAYPTPPTPPTDTSAVTSTDIVIVTPTGTPDDCTTTTPVAPTKPTYAPSYPGGPIDSGAARNSVAAGLVAAAAAGVALIL
;
A
#
# COMPACT_ATOMS: atom_id res chain seq x y z
N MET A 1 -32.13 -37.33 31.29
CA MET A 1 -31.74 -36.01 30.77
C MET A 1 -30.28 -36.11 30.35
N ARG A 2 -29.98 -36.07 29.04
CA ARG A 2 -28.61 -36.06 28.52
C ARG A 2 -28.30 -34.63 28.08
N ALA A 3 -27.39 -33.96 28.78
CA ALA A 3 -26.96 -32.61 28.45
C ALA A 3 -25.94 -32.67 27.31
N THR A 4 -26.32 -32.16 26.14
CA THR A 4 -25.42 -31.92 25.01
C THR A 4 -24.72 -30.58 25.22
N THR A 5 -23.43 -30.62 25.53
CA THR A 5 -22.55 -29.44 25.57
C THR A 5 -22.20 -29.03 24.14
N PHE A 6 -22.68 -27.86 23.70
CA PHE A 6 -22.22 -27.20 22.48
C PHE A 6 -20.88 -26.51 22.75
N SER A 7 -19.80 -27.03 22.18
CA SER A 7 -18.51 -26.32 22.12
C SER A 7 -18.58 -25.23 21.07
N LEU A 8 -18.64 -23.97 21.52
CA LEU A 8 -18.53 -22.79 20.66
C LEU A 8 -17.08 -22.66 20.18
N ALA A 9 -16.80 -23.03 18.94
CA ALA A 9 -15.50 -22.79 18.33
C ALA A 9 -15.35 -21.29 18.03
N THR A 10 -14.49 -20.61 18.79
CA THR A 10 -14.16 -19.20 18.58
C THR A 10 -13.25 -19.08 17.35
N VAL A 11 -13.82 -18.67 16.22
CA VAL A 11 -13.04 -18.28 15.03
C VAL A 11 -12.41 -16.92 15.33
N ALA A 12 -11.09 -16.91 15.54
CA ALA A 12 -10.32 -15.68 15.65
C ALA A 12 -10.24 -15.01 14.26
N LEU A 13 -11.12 -14.06 14.00
CA LEU A 13 -11.07 -13.20 12.81
C LEU A 13 -9.90 -12.24 12.93
N LEU A 14 -8.85 -12.49 12.15
CA LEU A 14 -7.82 -11.50 11.87
C LEU A 14 -8.42 -10.44 10.93
N ALA A 15 -8.66 -9.25 11.47
CA ALA A 15 -9.07 -8.10 10.67
C ALA A 15 -7.88 -7.61 9.84
N GLY A 16 -7.78 -8.03 8.58
CA GLY A 16 -6.96 -7.35 7.58
C GLY A 16 -7.52 -5.96 7.33
N SER A 17 -6.66 -4.98 7.06
CA SER A 17 -7.06 -3.67 6.52
C SER A 17 -6.93 -3.73 4.99
N ALA A 18 -7.90 -3.21 4.24
CA ALA A 18 -7.88 -3.10 2.80
C ALA A 18 -6.97 -1.91 2.54
N ARG A 19 -5.75 -2.28 2.19
CA ARG A 19 -4.54 -1.50 1.98
C ARG A 19 -4.11 -1.83 0.55
N ALA A 20 -3.56 -0.86 -0.17
CA ALA A 20 -3.25 -0.79 -1.60
C ALA A 20 -2.57 -2.06 -2.14
N TRP A 21 -1.31 -2.17 -2.56
CA TRP A 21 -0.75 -3.52 -2.31
C TRP A 21 -1.01 -3.80 -0.81
N ALA A 22 -1.62 -4.93 -0.44
CA ALA A 22 -1.91 -5.11 0.98
C ALA A 22 -0.60 -5.16 1.78
N ALA A 23 -0.67 -5.29 3.10
CA ALA A 23 0.54 -5.32 3.92
C ALA A 23 1.57 -6.36 3.41
N GLU A 24 1.08 -7.49 2.90
CA GLU A 24 1.82 -8.57 2.27
C GLU A 24 2.59 -8.12 1.01
N GLY A 25 1.91 -7.41 0.08
CA GLY A 25 2.52 -6.92 -1.14
C GLY A 25 3.52 -5.79 -0.90
N HIS A 26 3.17 -4.80 -0.07
CA HIS A 26 4.09 -3.71 0.28
C HIS A 26 5.33 -4.21 1.01
N SER A 27 5.16 -5.10 1.99
CA SER A 27 6.30 -5.68 2.70
C SER A 27 7.21 -6.46 1.74
N ALA A 28 6.65 -7.13 0.72
CA ALA A 28 7.44 -7.79 -0.33
C ALA A 28 8.26 -6.79 -1.16
N VAL A 29 7.64 -5.69 -1.61
CA VAL A 29 8.32 -4.59 -2.33
C VAL A 29 9.48 -4.04 -1.51
N GLY A 30 9.25 -3.70 -0.24
CA GLY A 30 10.28 -3.20 0.65
C GLY A 30 11.37 -4.25 0.95
N PHE A 31 11.01 -5.53 1.06
CA PHE A 31 11.97 -6.62 1.27
C PHE A 31 12.92 -6.81 0.09
N VAL A 32 12.39 -6.76 -1.14
CA VAL A 32 13.21 -6.80 -2.37
C VAL A 32 14.20 -5.64 -2.37
N ALA A 33 13.74 -4.43 -2.02
CA ALA A 33 14.60 -3.26 -1.97
C ALA A 33 15.70 -3.38 -0.88
N ASP A 34 15.34 -3.79 0.33
CA ASP A 34 16.30 -4.07 1.41
C ASP A 34 17.35 -5.11 0.97
N THR A 35 16.91 -6.16 0.25
CA THR A 35 17.80 -7.22 -0.25
C THR A 35 18.78 -6.71 -1.29
N LEU A 36 18.31 -5.92 -2.27
CA LEU A 36 19.17 -5.37 -3.34
C LEU A 36 20.17 -4.34 -2.81
N LEU A 37 19.79 -3.55 -1.81
CA LEU A 37 20.65 -2.54 -1.22
C LEU A 37 21.64 -3.11 -0.20
N GLN A 38 21.50 -4.37 0.20
CA GLN A 38 22.29 -4.97 1.29
C GLN A 38 23.80 -4.75 1.09
N GLY A 39 24.46 -4.20 2.11
CA GLY A 39 25.91 -3.94 2.09
C GLY A 39 26.34 -2.68 1.33
N SER A 40 25.41 -1.95 0.69
CA SER A 40 25.70 -0.68 0.02
C SER A 40 25.76 0.51 0.99
N GLN A 41 26.36 1.61 0.55
CA GLN A 41 26.28 2.91 1.25
C GLN A 41 24.82 3.40 1.35
N THR A 42 24.03 3.18 0.31
CA THR A 42 22.60 3.54 0.27
C THR A 42 21.83 2.87 1.40
N ALA A 43 22.07 1.58 1.67
CA ALA A 43 21.45 0.88 2.79
C ALA A 43 21.79 1.52 4.15
N ALA A 44 23.04 1.96 4.34
CA ALA A 44 23.42 2.64 5.57
C ALA A 44 22.71 4.01 5.72
N ILE A 45 22.57 4.76 4.63
CA ILE A 45 21.85 6.04 4.62
C ILE A 45 20.37 5.80 4.93
N VAL A 46 19.72 4.86 4.23
CA VAL A 46 18.33 4.44 4.50
C VAL A 46 18.15 4.11 5.98
N GLN A 47 19.02 3.28 6.55
CA GLN A 47 18.94 2.92 7.97
C GLN A 47 19.05 4.12 8.91
N SER A 48 19.86 5.13 8.57
CA SER A 48 20.01 6.36 9.35
C SER A 48 18.78 7.30 9.24
N LEU A 49 18.03 7.19 8.15
CA LEU A 49 16.81 7.99 7.90
C LEU A 49 15.56 7.34 8.48
N LEU A 50 15.62 6.09 8.93
CA LEU A 50 14.49 5.38 9.51
C LEU A 50 14.58 5.32 11.05
N PRO A 51 13.43 5.17 11.75
CA PRO A 51 13.46 4.93 13.19
C PRO A 51 14.25 3.66 13.54
N PRO A 52 14.83 3.57 14.76
CA PRO A 52 15.57 2.38 15.17
C PRO A 52 14.76 1.09 14.99
N GLY A 53 15.35 0.10 14.33
CA GLY A 53 14.72 -1.20 14.05
C GLY A 53 13.78 -1.21 12.83
N TRP A 54 13.61 -0.09 12.13
CA TRP A 54 12.85 -0.03 10.87
C TRP A 54 13.77 -0.29 9.67
N ASN A 55 13.18 -0.86 8.63
CA ASN A 55 13.77 -1.12 7.30
C ASN A 55 12.75 -0.76 6.21
N LEU A 56 13.06 -0.98 4.92
CA LEU A 56 12.15 -0.65 3.83
C LEU A 56 10.93 -1.57 3.81
N ASN A 57 11.07 -2.85 4.16
CA ASN A 57 9.93 -3.78 4.32
C ASN A 57 8.85 -3.21 5.27
N ARG A 58 9.24 -2.77 6.48
CA ARG A 58 8.31 -2.14 7.44
C ARG A 58 7.82 -0.78 6.96
N SER A 59 8.70 0.02 6.34
CA SER A 59 8.36 1.37 5.89
C SER A 59 7.34 1.36 4.76
N ALA A 60 7.39 0.36 3.88
CA ALA A 60 6.48 0.22 2.76
C ALA A 60 5.03 -0.01 3.20
N THR A 61 4.73 -0.46 4.42
CA THR A 61 3.34 -0.60 4.89
C THR A 61 2.80 0.63 5.61
N TRP A 62 3.67 1.61 5.93
CA TRP A 62 3.36 2.66 6.90
C TRP A 62 2.30 3.66 6.42
N ALA A 63 2.35 4.12 5.17
CA ALA A 63 1.43 5.16 4.69
C ALA A 63 -0.04 4.73 4.80
N ASP A 64 -0.32 3.46 4.53
CA ASP A 64 -1.65 2.87 4.69
C ASP A 64 -2.10 2.68 6.14
N GLU A 65 -1.16 2.54 7.08
CA GLU A 65 -1.48 2.50 8.50
C GLU A 65 -1.99 3.86 9.02
N ILE A 66 -1.50 4.96 8.44
CA ILE A 66 -1.74 6.33 8.94
C ILE A 66 -2.83 7.09 8.17
N LYS A 67 -3.05 6.80 6.89
CA LYS A 67 -3.89 7.64 6.00
C LYS A 67 -5.35 7.80 6.45
N LEU A 68 -5.85 6.85 7.25
CA LEU A 68 -7.21 6.89 7.80
C LEU A 68 -7.36 7.81 9.03
N GLY A 69 -6.29 8.49 9.45
CA GLY A 69 -6.28 9.41 10.60
C GLY A 69 -6.24 8.68 11.96
N THR A 70 -5.74 7.44 11.97
CA THR A 70 -5.58 6.62 13.18
C THR A 70 -4.35 7.01 14.00
N GLN A 71 -3.36 7.64 13.36
CA GLN A 71 -2.09 8.08 13.94
C GLN A 71 -1.72 9.46 13.40
N GLY A 72 -2.31 10.51 13.98
CA GLY A 72 -2.21 11.88 13.47
C GLY A 72 -3.23 12.18 12.35
N ASP A 73 -3.21 13.40 11.82
CA ASP A 73 -4.11 13.82 10.74
C ASP A 73 -3.42 13.70 9.37
N TYR A 74 -3.38 12.47 8.84
CA TYR A 74 -2.83 12.15 7.52
C TYR A 74 -3.89 11.89 6.46
N ARG A 75 -5.15 12.32 6.69
CA ARG A 75 -6.24 12.12 5.73
C ARG A 75 -5.95 12.76 4.37
N TRP A 76 -5.19 13.86 4.38
CA TRP A 76 -4.71 14.55 3.18
C TRP A 76 -3.88 13.66 2.25
N ALA A 77 -3.21 12.62 2.79
CA ALA A 77 -2.36 11.73 2.00
C ALA A 77 -3.16 10.66 1.23
N SER A 78 -4.46 10.47 1.51
CA SER A 78 -5.26 9.35 0.97
C SER A 78 -5.27 9.29 -0.56
N ASN A 79 -5.33 10.45 -1.23
CA ASN A 79 -5.38 10.54 -2.69
C ASN A 79 -3.98 10.54 -3.34
N LEU A 80 -2.91 10.42 -2.56
CA LEU A 80 -1.54 10.32 -3.08
C LEU A 80 -1.15 8.89 -3.47
N HIS A 81 -2.01 7.91 -3.20
CA HIS A 81 -1.74 6.49 -3.44
C HIS A 81 -2.01 6.05 -4.88
N PHE A 82 -2.66 6.87 -5.70
CA PHE A 82 -3.08 6.48 -7.04
C PHE A 82 -3.03 7.65 -8.01
N ILE A 83 -3.19 7.34 -9.29
CA ILE A 83 -3.49 8.30 -10.35
C ILE A 83 -4.63 7.72 -11.18
N ASP A 84 -5.76 8.44 -11.21
CA ASP A 84 -6.95 8.02 -11.95
C ASP A 84 -6.79 8.36 -13.43
N ALA A 85 -6.18 7.46 -14.20
CA ALA A 85 -6.07 7.64 -15.65
C ALA A 85 -7.45 7.74 -16.30
N ALA A 86 -7.69 8.83 -17.04
CA ALA A 86 -8.87 9.03 -17.88
C ALA A 86 -8.64 8.43 -19.28
N ASP A 87 -8.37 7.13 -19.31
CA ASP A 87 -7.99 6.34 -20.49
C ASP A 87 -9.14 5.43 -20.98
N THR A 88 -8.90 4.63 -22.03
CA THR A 88 -9.91 3.73 -22.60
C THR A 88 -9.55 2.27 -22.33
N THR A 89 -10.19 1.68 -21.32
CA THR A 89 -10.00 0.26 -20.99
C THR A 89 -10.81 -0.66 -21.92
N PRO A 90 -10.57 -1.98 -21.92
CA PRO A 90 -11.40 -2.95 -22.65
C PRO A 90 -12.89 -2.90 -22.31
N LEU A 91 -13.26 -2.42 -21.13
CA LEU A 91 -14.65 -2.25 -20.71
C LEU A 91 -15.27 -0.91 -21.14
N ASP A 92 -14.47 0.03 -21.66
CA ASP A 92 -14.92 1.30 -22.24
C ASP A 92 -14.96 1.26 -23.76
N ALA A 93 -14.06 0.46 -24.36
CA ALA A 93 -13.78 0.52 -25.78
C ALA A 93 -14.98 0.16 -26.67
N ASP A 94 -15.11 0.91 -27.76
CA ASP A 94 -16.08 0.68 -28.82
C ASP A 94 -15.46 0.95 -30.21
N ALA A 95 -16.28 0.93 -31.27
CA ALA A 95 -15.81 1.13 -32.64
C ALA A 95 -15.19 2.52 -32.89
N THR A 96 -15.50 3.51 -32.04
CA THR A 96 -15.07 4.91 -32.13
C THR A 96 -14.06 5.31 -31.08
N HIS A 97 -13.95 4.54 -29.99
CA HIS A 97 -12.99 4.72 -28.90
C HIS A 97 -12.21 3.40 -28.70
N PRO A 98 -11.10 3.19 -29.45
CA PRO A 98 -10.32 1.97 -29.30
C PRO A 98 -9.62 1.93 -27.94
N ILE A 99 -9.25 0.72 -27.50
CA ILE A 99 -8.46 0.51 -26.28
C ILE A 99 -7.17 1.33 -26.37
N ASP A 100 -6.94 2.15 -25.35
CA ASP A 100 -5.76 3.01 -25.18
C ASP A 100 -5.60 3.25 -23.69
N CYS A 101 -4.81 2.40 -23.01
CA CYS A 101 -4.45 2.58 -21.62
C CYS A 101 -3.17 3.39 -21.57
N LYS A 102 -3.26 4.56 -20.95
CA LYS A 102 -2.11 5.45 -20.79
C LYS A 102 -2.38 6.42 -19.66
N VAL A 103 -1.37 6.63 -18.81
CA VAL A 103 -1.35 7.75 -17.87
C VAL A 103 -0.76 8.97 -18.55
N GLU A 104 -1.49 10.08 -18.58
CA GLU A 104 -1.11 11.30 -19.26
C GLU A 104 -1.23 12.53 -18.35
N LEU A 105 -0.16 13.31 -18.25
CA LEU A 105 -0.16 14.61 -17.57
C LEU A 105 -0.24 15.74 -18.62
N PRO A 106 -1.03 16.81 -18.39
CA PRO A 106 -1.72 17.13 -17.14
C PRO A 106 -3.12 16.52 -17.00
N ARG A 107 -3.60 15.73 -17.98
CA ARG A 107 -4.98 15.16 -17.99
C ARG A 107 -5.35 14.50 -16.66
N ASP A 108 -4.46 13.66 -16.14
CA ASP A 108 -4.68 12.84 -14.95
C ASP A 108 -4.06 13.43 -13.67
N ALA A 109 -3.50 14.64 -13.74
CA ALA A 109 -2.70 15.21 -12.66
C ALA A 109 -3.51 15.52 -11.39
N ALA A 110 -4.84 15.63 -11.47
CA ALA A 110 -5.71 15.94 -10.33
C ALA A 110 -5.22 17.14 -9.47
N GLY A 111 -4.69 18.18 -10.11
CA GLY A 111 -4.13 19.36 -9.42
C GLY A 111 -2.85 19.08 -8.62
N GLY A 112 -2.09 18.04 -8.96
CA GLY A 112 -0.89 17.61 -8.24
C GLY A 112 -1.15 16.63 -7.10
N ILE A 113 -2.39 16.19 -6.90
CA ILE A 113 -2.79 15.26 -5.85
C ILE A 113 -2.93 13.86 -6.47
N ASN A 114 -1.78 13.25 -6.75
CA ASN A 114 -1.69 11.89 -7.29
C ASN A 114 -0.32 11.28 -6.95
N ILE A 115 -0.16 9.98 -7.19
CA ILE A 115 1.06 9.25 -6.85
C ILE A 115 2.31 9.69 -7.63
N VAL A 116 2.18 10.08 -8.90
CA VAL A 116 3.31 10.52 -9.73
C VAL A 116 3.91 11.81 -9.16
N ASP A 117 3.06 12.79 -8.88
CA ASP A 117 3.48 14.06 -8.26
C ASP A 117 3.94 13.86 -6.80
N ALA A 118 3.31 12.95 -6.06
CA ALA A 118 3.71 12.63 -4.69
C ALA A 118 5.13 12.07 -4.62
N ILE A 119 5.50 11.13 -5.51
CA ILE A 119 6.87 10.62 -5.60
C ILE A 119 7.85 11.76 -5.85
N GLY A 120 7.55 12.67 -6.79
CA GLY A 120 8.36 13.85 -7.04
C GLY A 120 8.53 14.74 -5.81
N ASN A 121 7.42 15.10 -5.15
CA ASN A 121 7.41 15.94 -3.96
C ASN A 121 8.24 15.33 -2.82
N PHE A 122 7.96 14.09 -2.41
CA PHE A 122 8.70 13.45 -1.32
C PHE A 122 10.17 13.21 -1.68
N THR A 123 10.49 13.05 -2.96
CA THR A 123 11.90 12.96 -3.39
C THR A 123 12.67 14.25 -3.10
N THR A 124 12.06 15.42 -3.31
CA THR A 124 12.70 16.69 -2.92
C THR A 124 12.98 16.74 -1.42
N GLN A 125 12.10 16.15 -0.61
CA GLN A 125 12.19 16.12 0.85
C GLN A 125 13.24 15.13 1.38
N LEU A 126 13.83 14.28 0.53
CA LEU A 126 14.99 13.44 0.91
C LEU A 126 16.30 14.22 0.99
N ALA A 127 16.34 15.47 0.51
CA ALA A 127 17.56 16.27 0.47
C ALA A 127 18.15 16.50 1.89
N PRO A 128 19.50 16.52 2.04
CA PRO A 128 20.16 16.73 3.35
C PRO A 128 19.84 18.06 4.04
N THR A 129 19.26 19.02 3.33
CA THR A 129 18.81 20.31 3.87
C THR A 129 17.57 20.20 4.76
N TYR A 130 16.79 19.13 4.64
CA TYR A 130 15.62 18.89 5.48
C TYR A 130 16.00 18.21 6.80
N PRO A 131 15.27 18.46 7.90
CA PRO A 131 15.48 17.77 9.16
C PRO A 131 15.13 16.28 9.04
N TRP A 132 15.74 15.45 9.90
CA TRP A 132 15.55 13.99 9.88
C TRP A 132 14.08 13.58 9.83
N ILE A 133 13.19 14.23 10.58
CA ILE A 133 11.77 13.87 10.64
C ILE A 133 11.08 13.96 9.27
N ARG A 134 11.36 15.02 8.50
CA ARG A 134 10.82 15.23 7.15
C ARG A 134 11.40 14.19 6.17
N ARG A 135 12.72 13.95 6.26
CA ARG A 135 13.41 12.97 5.41
C ARG A 135 12.95 11.54 5.68
N SER A 136 12.73 11.20 6.96
CA SER A 136 12.21 9.92 7.40
C SER A 136 10.78 9.68 6.90
N GLU A 137 9.93 10.69 7.02
CA GLU A 137 8.58 10.65 6.49
C GLU A 137 8.56 10.47 4.97
N ALA A 138 9.34 11.28 4.25
CA ALA A 138 9.49 11.18 2.81
C ALA A 138 9.96 9.79 2.36
N LEU A 139 10.95 9.21 3.04
CA LEU A 139 11.44 7.86 2.75
C LEU A 139 10.37 6.79 2.93
N LYS A 140 9.55 6.88 4.00
CA LYS A 140 8.43 5.94 4.21
C LYS A 140 7.35 6.07 3.13
N PHE A 141 7.00 7.30 2.73
CA PHE A 141 6.06 7.51 1.63
C PHE A 141 6.60 6.97 0.30
N ILE A 142 7.84 7.27 -0.07
CA ILE A 142 8.47 6.74 -1.29
C ILE A 142 8.51 5.21 -1.27
N SER A 143 8.83 4.61 -0.12
CA SER A 143 8.84 3.14 0.03
C SER A 143 7.47 2.53 -0.25
N HIS A 144 6.41 3.19 0.17
CA HIS A 144 5.03 2.76 -0.07
C HIS A 144 4.61 2.98 -1.53
N PHE A 145 4.80 4.19 -2.05
CA PHE A 145 4.39 4.56 -3.41
C PHE A 145 5.13 3.80 -4.51
N ALA A 146 6.37 3.35 -4.27
CA ALA A 146 7.05 2.46 -5.19
C ALA A 146 6.33 1.10 -5.35
N GLY A 147 5.57 0.68 -4.34
CA GLY A 147 4.63 -0.43 -4.45
C GLY A 147 3.38 -0.03 -5.22
N ASP A 148 2.64 0.96 -4.72
CA ASP A 148 1.34 1.36 -5.28
C ASP A 148 1.38 1.63 -6.79
N ILE A 149 2.42 2.35 -7.26
CA ILE A 149 2.53 2.71 -8.67
C ILE A 149 2.73 1.52 -9.61
N THR A 150 3.02 0.34 -9.05
CA THR A 150 3.12 -0.93 -9.81
C THR A 150 1.85 -1.77 -9.76
N GLN A 151 0.85 -1.38 -8.95
CA GLN A 151 -0.47 -1.99 -8.93
C GLN A 151 -1.29 -1.38 -10.09
N PRO A 152 -1.67 -2.13 -11.14
CA PRO A 152 -2.35 -1.57 -12.31
C PRO A 152 -3.61 -0.75 -12.02
N LEU A 153 -4.43 -1.16 -11.05
CA LEU A 153 -5.66 -0.46 -10.68
C LEU A 153 -5.39 0.82 -9.87
N HIS A 154 -4.17 1.04 -9.37
CA HIS A 154 -3.75 2.33 -8.80
C HIS A 154 -3.38 3.36 -9.88
N THR A 155 -3.31 2.95 -11.14
CA THR A 155 -3.01 3.83 -12.28
C THR A 155 -4.17 3.90 -13.26
N CYS A 156 -5.40 3.61 -12.80
CA CYS A 156 -6.60 3.49 -13.64
C CYS A 156 -7.83 4.16 -13.01
N GLY A 157 -8.49 5.07 -13.73
CA GLY A 157 -9.72 5.71 -13.26
C GLY A 157 -10.98 4.86 -13.43
N LYS A 158 -10.93 3.79 -14.24
CA LYS A 158 -12.11 2.96 -14.55
C LYS A 158 -12.70 2.36 -13.27
N LEU A 159 -13.97 2.68 -13.03
CA LEU A 159 -14.72 2.18 -11.87
C LEU A 159 -14.01 2.46 -10.54
N VAL A 160 -13.33 3.62 -10.44
CA VAL A 160 -12.55 4.04 -9.26
C VAL A 160 -11.44 3.04 -8.97
N GLY A 161 -10.58 2.79 -9.95
CA GLY A 161 -9.58 1.71 -9.89
C GLY A 161 -10.21 0.33 -9.65
N GLY A 162 -11.40 0.06 -10.18
CA GLY A 162 -12.12 -1.19 -9.94
C GLY A 162 -12.71 -1.36 -8.53
N ASN A 163 -12.68 -0.34 -7.66
CA ASN A 163 -13.39 -0.37 -6.36
C ASN A 163 -14.92 -0.43 -6.51
N THR A 164 -15.44 -0.08 -7.69
CA THR A 164 -16.87 -0.18 -7.99
C THR A 164 -17.19 -1.29 -9.01
N PHE A 165 -16.23 -2.19 -9.28
CA PHE A 165 -16.46 -3.43 -10.03
C PHE A 165 -16.59 -4.61 -9.05
N TYR A 166 -17.80 -5.12 -8.85
CA TYR A 166 -18.07 -6.20 -7.89
C TYR A 166 -17.77 -7.58 -8.45
N VAL A 167 -17.19 -8.47 -7.64
CA VAL A 167 -16.71 -9.77 -8.11
C VAL A 167 -17.15 -10.90 -7.19
N ARG A 168 -16.98 -12.14 -7.64
CA ARG A 168 -17.04 -13.35 -6.80
C ARG A 168 -15.65 -13.89 -6.56
N TRP A 169 -15.42 -14.38 -5.35
CA TRP A 169 -14.17 -15.03 -4.95
C TRP A 169 -14.46 -16.24 -4.07
N ASN A 170 -13.99 -17.41 -4.49
CA ASN A 170 -14.12 -18.69 -3.79
C ASN A 170 -15.59 -18.99 -3.40
N GLY A 171 -16.49 -18.85 -4.37
CA GLY A 171 -17.92 -19.09 -4.26
C GLY A 171 -18.72 -17.96 -3.60
N SER A 172 -18.08 -16.93 -3.06
CA SER A 172 -18.73 -15.85 -2.30
C SER A 172 -18.68 -14.49 -3.01
N ASP A 173 -19.72 -13.68 -2.81
CA ASP A 173 -19.77 -12.28 -3.25
C ASP A 173 -19.28 -11.33 -2.13
N THR A 174 -19.07 -11.85 -0.93
CA THR A 174 -18.79 -11.07 0.29
C THR A 174 -17.65 -11.64 1.12
N TYR A 175 -16.98 -10.77 1.86
CA TYR A 175 -15.97 -11.09 2.86
C TYR A 175 -16.19 -10.28 4.14
N ILE A 176 -15.50 -10.66 5.22
CA ILE A 176 -15.55 -9.90 6.47
C ILE A 176 -14.32 -9.01 6.57
N TYR A 177 -14.57 -7.71 6.71
CA TYR A 177 -13.57 -6.69 6.85
C TYR A 177 -13.80 -5.90 8.14
N ALA A 178 -12.84 -5.92 9.07
CA ALA A 178 -12.96 -5.20 10.34
C ALA A 178 -14.31 -5.44 11.06
N GLY A 179 -14.80 -6.68 11.04
CA GLY A 179 -16.07 -7.08 11.66
C GLY A 179 -17.33 -6.71 10.87
N LYS A 180 -17.20 -6.20 9.65
CA LYS A 180 -18.31 -5.83 8.76
C LYS A 180 -18.35 -6.71 7.52
N VAL A 181 -19.55 -7.00 7.03
CA VAL A 181 -19.72 -7.65 5.73
C VAL A 181 -19.44 -6.62 4.64
N SER A 182 -18.46 -6.92 3.80
CA SER A 182 -18.11 -6.17 2.60
C SER A 182 -18.34 -7.04 1.37
N ARG A 183 -18.68 -6.45 0.23
CA ARG A 183 -18.68 -7.17 -1.05
C ARG A 183 -17.23 -7.33 -1.53
N PHE A 184 -16.91 -8.31 -2.37
CA PHE A 184 -15.64 -8.28 -3.09
C PHE A 184 -15.66 -7.26 -4.23
N GLN A 185 -14.53 -6.60 -4.45
CA GLN A 185 -14.25 -5.66 -5.55
C GLN A 185 -13.05 -6.17 -6.34
N LEU A 186 -12.92 -5.81 -7.62
CA LEU A 186 -11.72 -6.14 -8.38
C LEU A 186 -10.46 -5.59 -7.73
N HIS A 187 -10.52 -4.34 -7.23
CA HIS A 187 -9.40 -3.69 -6.55
C HIS A 187 -8.87 -4.51 -5.38
N VAL A 188 -9.74 -4.89 -4.43
CA VAL A 188 -9.32 -5.67 -3.26
C VAL A 188 -8.81 -7.06 -3.63
N LEU A 189 -9.24 -7.64 -4.76
CA LEU A 189 -8.66 -8.91 -5.21
C LEU A 189 -7.20 -8.76 -5.61
N TRP A 190 -6.87 -7.71 -6.36
CA TRP A 190 -5.49 -7.43 -6.77
C TRP A 190 -4.62 -7.09 -5.56
N ASP A 191 -5.12 -6.22 -4.69
CA ASP A 191 -4.44 -5.76 -3.48
C ASP A 191 -4.13 -6.88 -2.48
N VAL A 192 -5.15 -7.70 -2.19
CA VAL A 192 -5.17 -8.61 -1.03
C VAL A 192 -5.26 -10.06 -1.49
N TYR A 193 -6.33 -10.43 -2.18
CA TYR A 193 -6.72 -11.84 -2.27
C TYR A 193 -5.91 -12.66 -3.27
N ILE A 194 -5.41 -12.07 -4.36
CA ILE A 194 -4.48 -12.74 -5.27
C ILE A 194 -3.15 -13.01 -4.55
N PRO A 195 -2.48 -12.02 -3.91
CA PRO A 195 -1.32 -12.28 -3.07
C PRO A 195 -1.56 -13.31 -1.95
N GLU A 196 -2.64 -13.17 -1.17
CA GLU A 196 -2.94 -14.10 -0.07
C GLU A 196 -3.13 -15.54 -0.57
N LYS A 197 -3.90 -15.71 -1.66
CA LYS A 197 -4.10 -17.02 -2.26
C LYS A 197 -2.78 -17.58 -2.81
N ASP A 198 -1.95 -16.74 -3.40
CA ASP A 198 -0.64 -17.15 -3.90
C ASP A 198 0.29 -17.62 -2.77
N ILE A 199 0.34 -16.89 -1.66
CA ILE A 199 1.07 -17.27 -0.44
C ILE A 199 0.56 -18.62 0.08
N ALA A 200 -0.76 -18.84 0.10
CA ALA A 200 -1.36 -20.07 0.55
C ALA A 200 -1.05 -21.27 -0.36
N ASP A 201 -1.29 -21.11 -1.67
CA ASP A 201 -1.22 -22.19 -2.66
C ASP A 201 0.23 -22.56 -3.01
N ASN A 202 1.12 -21.57 -3.10
CA ASN A 202 2.47 -21.75 -3.66
C ASN A 202 3.61 -21.62 -2.65
N PHE A 203 3.34 -21.09 -1.46
CA PHE A 203 4.37 -20.82 -0.44
C PHE A 203 4.04 -21.42 0.93
N GLY A 204 3.07 -22.32 1.00
CA GLY A 204 2.73 -23.04 2.23
C GLY A 204 2.27 -22.11 3.36
N ASN A 205 1.59 -21.00 3.02
CA ASN A 205 1.18 -19.93 3.93
C ASN A 205 2.36 -19.18 4.59
N SER A 206 3.55 -19.19 3.98
CA SER A 206 4.73 -18.47 4.49
C SER A 206 4.94 -17.17 3.73
N LEU A 207 4.66 -16.04 4.38
CA LEU A 207 4.97 -14.71 3.85
C LEU A 207 6.48 -14.52 3.67
N ASP A 208 7.30 -15.07 4.56
CA ASP A 208 8.76 -15.02 4.45
C ASP A 208 9.24 -15.76 3.19
N ALA A 209 8.66 -16.93 2.87
CA ALA A 209 8.99 -17.66 1.66
C ALA A 209 8.56 -16.89 0.40
N TYR A 210 7.42 -16.19 0.46
CA TYR A 210 6.95 -15.31 -0.61
C TYR A 210 7.92 -14.15 -0.84
N HIS A 211 8.32 -13.44 0.22
CA HIS A 211 9.32 -12.37 0.18
C HIS A 211 10.65 -12.84 -0.41
N GLN A 212 11.15 -13.99 0.07
CA GLN A 212 12.40 -14.57 -0.42
C GLN A 212 12.33 -14.93 -1.90
N TRP A 213 11.22 -15.49 -2.37
CA TRP A 213 11.07 -15.83 -3.78
C TRP A 213 11.05 -14.58 -4.67
N ILE A 214 10.30 -13.54 -4.28
CA ILE A 214 10.23 -12.30 -5.06
C ILE A 214 11.60 -11.63 -5.11
N ALA A 215 12.32 -11.55 -3.99
CA ALA A 215 13.69 -11.03 -3.98
C ALA A 215 14.64 -11.87 -4.84
N ALA A 216 14.61 -13.20 -4.70
CA ALA A 216 15.43 -14.10 -5.50
C ALA A 216 15.12 -13.99 -7.01
N SER A 217 13.89 -13.63 -7.40
CA SER A 217 13.50 -13.53 -8.80
C SER A 217 14.27 -12.47 -9.60
N VAL A 218 14.81 -11.44 -8.93
CA VAL A 218 15.59 -10.35 -9.57
C VAL A 218 17.11 -10.47 -9.34
N LEU A 219 17.54 -11.32 -8.41
CA LEU A 219 18.95 -11.62 -8.15
C LEU A 219 19.54 -12.56 -9.22
N PRO A 220 20.89 -12.68 -9.32
CA PRO A 220 21.52 -13.60 -10.27
C PRO A 220 20.94 -15.02 -10.22
N GLY A 221 20.50 -15.53 -11.37
CA GLY A 221 19.83 -16.83 -11.50
C GLY A 221 18.31 -16.79 -11.28
N GLY A 222 17.75 -15.65 -10.90
CA GLY A 222 16.31 -15.41 -10.80
C GLY A 222 15.64 -15.26 -12.18
N ILE A 223 14.34 -15.60 -12.24
CA ILE A 223 13.58 -15.62 -13.49
C ILE A 223 13.44 -14.26 -14.18
N TYR A 224 13.61 -13.16 -13.43
CA TYR A 224 13.56 -11.80 -13.95
C TYR A 224 14.92 -11.10 -13.95
N HIS A 225 16.01 -11.80 -13.60
CA HIS A 225 17.33 -11.19 -13.47
C HIS A 225 17.77 -10.43 -14.73
N GLU A 226 17.62 -11.04 -15.90
CA GLU A 226 18.00 -10.46 -17.19
C GLU A 226 17.06 -9.32 -17.62
N GLU A 227 15.81 -9.36 -17.16
CA GLU A 227 14.81 -8.34 -17.51
C GLU A 227 14.89 -7.11 -16.58
N ALA A 228 15.24 -7.33 -15.31
CA ALA A 228 15.17 -6.34 -14.24
C ALA A 228 15.94 -5.03 -14.54
N PRO A 229 17.14 -5.04 -15.16
CA PRO A 229 17.81 -3.80 -15.55
C PRO A 229 16.95 -2.86 -16.41
N SER A 230 16.06 -3.39 -17.26
CA SER A 230 15.18 -2.58 -18.10
C SER A 230 14.03 -1.90 -17.35
N TRP A 231 13.69 -2.40 -16.15
CA TRP A 231 12.55 -1.88 -15.38
C TRP A 231 12.80 -0.50 -14.78
N PHE A 232 14.06 -0.09 -14.70
CA PHE A 232 14.50 1.23 -14.27
C PHE A 232 15.28 1.91 -15.40
N ALA A 233 14.64 2.08 -16.56
CA ALA A 233 15.22 2.85 -17.67
C ALA A 233 15.22 4.37 -17.41
N SER A 234 14.40 4.82 -16.47
CA SER A 234 14.13 6.22 -16.13
C SER A 234 13.68 6.32 -14.67
N ASP A 235 14.05 7.42 -14.03
CA ASP A 235 13.66 7.79 -12.66
C ASP A 235 12.30 8.51 -12.61
N LYS A 236 11.63 8.68 -13.76
CA LYS A 236 10.34 9.34 -13.84
C LYS A 236 9.23 8.39 -13.40
N ALA A 237 8.54 8.77 -12.32
CA ALA A 237 7.39 8.03 -11.82
C ALA A 237 6.27 7.83 -12.88
N LEU A 238 6.12 8.77 -13.83
CA LEU A 238 5.14 8.64 -14.92
C LEU A 238 5.41 7.40 -15.80
N ASP A 239 6.68 7.04 -16.02
CA ASP A 239 7.02 5.86 -16.82
C ASP A 239 6.64 4.58 -16.07
N TRP A 240 6.75 4.56 -14.75
CA TRP A 240 6.33 3.42 -13.92
C TRP A 240 4.81 3.31 -13.86
N ALA A 241 4.12 4.45 -13.79
CA ALA A 241 2.66 4.49 -13.82
C ALA A 241 2.10 3.97 -15.15
N ASN A 242 2.72 4.36 -16.29
CA ASN A 242 2.36 3.83 -17.60
C ASN A 242 2.66 2.32 -17.72
N ASP A 243 3.82 1.85 -17.26
CA ASP A 243 4.15 0.41 -17.26
C ASP A 243 3.15 -0.44 -16.46
N ALA A 244 2.63 0.07 -15.35
CA ALA A 244 1.55 -0.61 -14.62
C ALA A 244 0.20 -0.47 -15.31
N ASN A 245 -0.09 0.72 -15.86
CA ASN A 245 -1.35 1.02 -16.53
C ASN A 245 -1.54 0.16 -17.79
N ASP A 246 -0.47 -0.18 -18.51
CA ASP A 246 -0.50 -1.09 -19.67
C ASP A 246 -1.20 -2.42 -19.37
N ALA A 247 -1.11 -2.94 -18.13
CA ALA A 247 -1.78 -4.17 -17.75
C ALA A 247 -3.31 -4.03 -17.64
N ASN A 248 -3.84 -2.80 -17.51
CA ASN A 248 -5.28 -2.56 -17.60
C ASN A 248 -5.84 -2.90 -18.99
N CYS A 249 -5.02 -2.88 -20.04
CA CYS A 249 -5.47 -3.11 -21.40
C CYS A 249 -5.76 -4.58 -21.74
N ASN A 250 -5.14 -5.53 -21.04
CA ASN A 250 -5.23 -6.93 -21.44
C ASN A 250 -5.12 -7.94 -20.29
N THR A 251 -4.74 -7.51 -19.10
CA THR A 251 -4.48 -8.40 -17.97
C THR A 251 -5.57 -8.22 -16.91
N VAL A 252 -5.76 -6.99 -16.44
CA VAL A 252 -6.72 -6.68 -15.37
C VAL A 252 -8.15 -6.76 -15.90
N TRP A 253 -8.44 -6.02 -16.97
CA TRP A 253 -9.77 -5.89 -17.55
C TRP A 253 -10.01 -6.88 -18.70
N ASP A 254 -9.52 -8.13 -18.58
CA ASP A 254 -9.72 -9.15 -19.60
C ASP A 254 -11.22 -9.48 -19.76
N PRO A 255 -11.86 -9.13 -20.89
CA PRO A 255 -13.30 -9.35 -21.09
C PRO A 255 -13.67 -10.84 -21.11
N LYS A 256 -12.75 -11.73 -21.45
CA LYS A 256 -13.01 -13.18 -21.48
C LYS A 256 -13.12 -13.76 -20.08
N LEU A 257 -12.24 -13.32 -19.18
CA LEU A 257 -12.18 -13.82 -17.81
C LEU A 257 -13.18 -13.09 -16.91
N LEU A 258 -13.39 -11.79 -17.11
CA LEU A 258 -14.36 -11.01 -16.36
C LEU A 258 -15.80 -11.20 -16.85
N GLY A 259 -15.99 -11.54 -18.13
CA GLY A 259 -17.32 -11.49 -18.75
C GLY A 259 -17.79 -10.05 -19.00
N ASN A 260 -18.76 -9.88 -19.90
CA ASN A 260 -19.14 -8.58 -20.42
C ASN A 260 -20.24 -7.91 -19.57
N ASN A 261 -19.91 -7.58 -18.32
CA ASN A 261 -20.91 -7.18 -17.32
C ASN A 261 -20.55 -5.85 -16.63
N GLY A 262 -20.86 -4.71 -17.27
CA GLY A 262 -20.91 -3.36 -16.67
C GLY A 262 -20.03 -3.14 -15.43
N THR A 263 -20.63 -3.22 -14.24
CA THR A 263 -19.98 -2.96 -12.93
C THR A 263 -19.85 -4.20 -12.04
N TYR A 264 -20.04 -5.41 -12.57
CA TYR A 264 -19.92 -6.63 -11.76
C TYR A 264 -19.62 -7.86 -12.60
N THR A 265 -19.03 -8.91 -12.06
CA THR A 265 -18.96 -10.22 -12.73
C THR A 265 -19.66 -11.32 -11.94
N THR A 266 -20.25 -12.27 -12.65
CA THR A 266 -20.76 -13.54 -12.08
C THR A 266 -19.70 -14.63 -12.09
N ASN A 267 -18.58 -14.42 -12.79
CA ASN A 267 -17.48 -15.37 -12.81
C ASN A 267 -16.78 -15.37 -11.46
N ASP A 268 -16.37 -16.56 -11.00
CA ASP A 268 -15.53 -16.68 -9.83
C ASP A 268 -14.08 -16.43 -10.22
N LEU A 269 -13.52 -15.33 -9.73
CA LEU A 269 -12.17 -14.91 -10.10
C LEU A 269 -11.07 -15.68 -9.36
N SER A 270 -11.41 -16.57 -8.43
CA SER A 270 -10.44 -17.43 -7.73
C SER A 270 -9.93 -18.62 -8.57
N GLY A 271 -10.55 -18.87 -9.74
CA GLY A 271 -10.16 -19.89 -10.71
C GLY A 271 -9.25 -19.35 -11.81
N ASP A 272 -9.71 -19.40 -13.06
CA ASP A 272 -8.93 -19.07 -14.26
C ASP A 272 -8.34 -17.63 -14.22
N TYR A 273 -9.09 -16.67 -13.66
CA TYR A 273 -8.60 -15.30 -13.51
C TYR A 273 -7.39 -15.23 -12.57
N TYR A 274 -7.45 -15.88 -11.40
CA TYR A 274 -6.29 -15.99 -10.52
C TYR A 274 -5.11 -16.67 -11.23
N GLN A 275 -5.34 -17.81 -11.90
CA GLN A 275 -4.29 -18.56 -12.60
C GLN A 275 -3.60 -17.75 -13.69
N ALA A 276 -4.33 -16.89 -14.40
CA ALA A 276 -3.77 -16.01 -15.42
C ALA A 276 -2.92 -14.86 -14.83
N ASN A 277 -3.22 -14.42 -13.61
CA ASN A 277 -2.73 -13.13 -13.11
C ASN A 277 -1.73 -13.21 -11.94
N TYR A 278 -1.66 -14.28 -11.16
CA TYR A 278 -0.79 -14.31 -9.97
C TYR A 278 0.71 -14.11 -10.30
N MET A 279 1.19 -14.62 -11.44
CA MET A 279 2.57 -14.39 -11.88
C MET A 279 2.82 -12.94 -12.31
N TYR A 280 1.82 -12.25 -12.85
CA TYR A 280 1.92 -10.82 -13.12
C TYR A 280 2.04 -10.06 -11.80
N VAL A 281 1.21 -10.38 -10.80
CA VAL A 281 1.28 -9.77 -9.46
C VAL A 281 2.68 -9.91 -8.87
N ARG A 282 3.27 -11.11 -8.88
CA ARG A 282 4.66 -11.32 -8.43
C ARG A 282 5.67 -10.44 -9.16
N LYS A 283 5.54 -10.31 -10.49
CA LYS A 283 6.40 -9.46 -11.31
C LYS A 283 6.24 -7.98 -10.98
N ALA A 284 5.01 -7.51 -10.74
CA ALA A 284 4.73 -6.14 -10.33
C ALA A 284 5.38 -5.82 -8.97
N LEU A 285 5.25 -6.72 -7.99
CA LEU A 285 5.93 -6.58 -6.69
C LEU A 285 7.47 -6.57 -6.83
N ALA A 286 8.02 -7.44 -7.67
CA ALA A 286 9.46 -7.45 -7.98
C ALA A 286 9.92 -6.15 -8.65
N LYS A 287 9.15 -5.64 -9.63
CA LYS A 287 9.39 -4.33 -10.28
C LYS A 287 9.39 -3.20 -9.28
N GLY A 288 8.40 -3.13 -8.39
CA GLY A 288 8.29 -2.10 -7.36
C GLY A 288 9.52 -2.08 -6.45
N GLY A 289 9.94 -3.24 -5.95
CA GLY A 289 11.13 -3.35 -5.11
C GLY A 289 12.44 -3.03 -5.83
N TYR A 290 12.58 -3.50 -7.07
CA TYR A 290 13.76 -3.21 -7.90
C TYR A 290 13.87 -1.70 -8.20
N ARG A 291 12.75 -1.07 -8.60
CA ARG A 291 12.67 0.37 -8.84
C ARG A 291 12.98 1.15 -7.57
N LEU A 292 12.41 0.77 -6.42
CA LEU A 292 12.69 1.42 -5.15
C LEU A 292 14.19 1.39 -4.82
N ALA A 293 14.85 0.23 -4.96
CA ALA A 293 16.28 0.12 -4.72
C ALA A 293 17.10 1.04 -5.64
N LYS A 294 16.86 0.97 -6.96
CA LYS A 294 17.58 1.79 -7.94
C LYS A 294 17.32 3.28 -7.78
N TYR A 295 16.08 3.63 -7.47
CA TYR A 295 15.70 5.00 -7.19
C TYR A 295 16.44 5.55 -5.97
N LEU A 296 16.50 4.81 -4.87
CA LEU A 296 17.20 5.24 -3.66
C LEU A 296 18.72 5.31 -3.88
N GLU A 297 19.31 4.38 -4.65
CA GLU A 297 20.72 4.46 -5.05
C GLU A 297 21.02 5.78 -5.76
N GLU A 298 20.18 6.19 -6.71
CA GLU A 298 20.36 7.46 -7.42
C GLU A 298 20.10 8.68 -6.53
N LYS A 299 18.99 8.71 -5.77
CA LYS A 299 18.56 9.91 -5.02
C LYS A 299 19.37 10.15 -3.75
N LEU A 300 19.97 9.11 -3.19
CA LEU A 300 20.83 9.21 -2.02
C LEU A 300 22.32 9.19 -2.37
N ALA A 301 22.67 9.10 -3.66
CA ALA A 301 24.05 9.15 -4.12
C ALA A 301 24.79 10.39 -3.61
N GLY A 302 26.01 10.21 -3.12
CA GLY A 302 26.88 11.28 -2.64
C GLY A 302 26.47 11.88 -1.29
N GLN A 303 25.34 11.47 -0.70
CA GLN A 303 24.99 11.89 0.64
C GLN A 303 25.87 11.15 1.65
N VAL A 304 26.41 11.91 2.61
CA VAL A 304 27.23 11.36 3.69
C VAL A 304 26.36 11.06 4.89
N LEU A 305 26.65 9.96 5.60
CA LEU A 305 26.10 9.74 6.93
C LEU A 305 26.51 10.93 7.79
N SER A 306 25.54 11.66 8.34
CA SER A 306 25.83 12.69 9.33
C SER A 306 26.45 11.98 10.52
N THR A 307 27.78 12.00 10.62
CA THR A 307 28.46 11.79 11.88
C THR A 307 27.94 12.89 12.78
N SER A 308 27.11 12.53 13.77
CA SER A 308 26.77 13.42 14.86
C SER A 308 28.07 14.11 15.28
N SER A 309 28.12 15.43 15.13
CA SER A 309 29.29 16.23 15.39
C SER A 309 29.91 15.76 16.70
N SER A 310 31.09 15.15 16.62
CA SER A 310 31.92 14.94 17.79
C SER A 310 32.10 16.33 18.39
N ILE A 311 31.47 16.58 19.53
CA ILE A 311 31.73 17.76 20.34
C ILE A 311 33.24 17.73 20.60
N SER A 312 33.97 18.58 19.90
CA SER A 312 35.37 18.87 20.19
C SER A 312 35.43 19.44 21.60
N SER A 313 35.69 18.58 22.57
CA SER A 313 36.22 19.01 23.86
C SER A 313 37.73 19.13 23.71
N SER A 314 38.19 20.37 23.72
CA SER A 314 39.58 20.77 23.74
C SER A 314 40.30 20.22 24.99
N THR A 315 41.37 19.47 24.75
CA THR A 315 42.63 19.38 25.52
C THR A 315 42.58 19.41 27.06
N ALA A 316 43.01 18.29 27.66
CA ALA A 316 44.02 18.32 28.71
C ALA A 316 44.94 17.08 28.58
N SER A 317 46.24 17.35 28.44
CA SER A 317 47.31 16.38 28.32
C SER A 317 47.63 15.74 29.67
N ALA A 318 47.80 14.42 29.72
CA ALA A 318 48.59 13.73 30.74
C ALA A 318 49.12 12.37 30.23
N SER A 319 50.42 12.43 29.92
CA SER A 319 51.48 11.42 29.93
C SER A 319 51.18 9.95 30.31
N ALA A 320 51.57 9.08 29.36
CA ALA A 320 52.11 7.72 29.41
C ALA A 320 52.14 6.91 30.73
N SER A 321 51.74 5.64 30.63
CA SER A 321 52.56 4.49 31.04
C SER A 321 52.13 3.19 30.36
N THR A 322 53.10 2.53 29.73
CA THR A 322 53.08 1.22 29.09
C THR A 322 53.10 0.08 30.11
N VAL A 323 52.27 -0.95 29.95
CA VAL A 323 52.60 -2.34 30.32
C VAL A 323 51.98 -3.30 29.30
N ALA A 324 52.79 -4.26 28.88
CA ALA A 324 52.51 -5.24 27.84
C ALA A 324 51.81 -6.52 28.35
N SER A 325 51.34 -7.28 27.36
CA SER A 325 51.21 -8.75 27.31
C SER A 325 50.13 -9.46 28.13
N ALA A 326 49.23 -10.18 27.45
CA ALA A 326 49.34 -11.64 27.32
C ALA A 326 48.35 -12.19 26.27
N SER A 327 48.87 -13.11 25.47
CA SER A 327 48.16 -13.99 24.54
C SER A 327 47.45 -15.12 25.29
N ALA A 328 46.27 -15.54 24.83
CA ALA A 328 45.82 -16.93 24.95
C ALA A 328 44.89 -17.28 23.78
N THR A 329 45.17 -18.46 23.24
CA THR A 329 44.70 -19.02 21.98
C THR A 329 43.62 -20.07 22.23
N ALA A 330 42.85 -20.37 21.17
CA ALA A 330 42.15 -21.64 20.91
C ALA A 330 40.84 -21.88 21.70
N THR A 331 39.80 -22.54 21.20
CA THR A 331 39.68 -23.46 20.05
C THR A 331 38.20 -23.60 19.67
N ALA A 332 37.93 -23.96 18.42
CA ALA A 332 36.64 -24.34 17.90
C ALA A 332 36.21 -25.75 18.35
N SER A 333 34.90 -26.04 18.34
CA SER A 333 34.39 -27.35 17.89
C SER A 333 32.92 -27.26 17.45
N ALA A 334 32.65 -27.87 16.30
CA ALA A 334 31.36 -28.02 15.64
C ALA A 334 30.60 -29.29 16.07
N SER A 335 29.46 -29.50 15.40
CA SER A 335 28.62 -30.73 15.29
C SER A 335 27.56 -30.96 16.38
N ALA A 336 26.37 -31.49 16.14
CA ALA A 336 25.59 -31.78 14.93
C ALA A 336 24.14 -32.13 15.37
N SER A 337 23.19 -31.94 14.44
CA SER A 337 21.96 -32.71 14.20
C SER A 337 21.14 -33.33 15.36
N SER A 338 19.84 -32.99 15.41
CA SER A 338 18.79 -34.02 15.58
C SER A 338 17.45 -33.56 14.99
N ALA A 339 16.67 -34.54 14.55
CA ALA A 339 15.51 -34.44 13.68
C ALA A 339 14.17 -34.22 14.42
N ALA A 340 13.25 -33.58 13.70
CA ALA A 340 11.80 -33.74 13.65
C ALA A 340 11.01 -34.10 14.94
N ALA A 341 10.16 -33.17 15.36
CA ALA A 341 8.84 -33.47 15.91
C ALA A 341 7.82 -32.43 15.44
N SER A 342 6.83 -32.89 14.71
CA SER A 342 5.65 -32.13 14.28
C SER A 342 4.78 -31.83 15.51
N THR A 343 4.70 -30.56 15.90
CA THR A 343 3.70 -30.05 16.83
C THR A 343 2.98 -28.88 16.16
N LYS A 344 1.66 -29.05 15.99
CA LYS A 344 0.71 -28.05 15.49
C LYS A 344 0.72 -26.85 16.44
N ALA A 345 1.56 -25.86 16.14
CA ALA A 345 1.71 -24.66 16.95
C ALA A 345 0.62 -23.64 16.58
N THR A 346 -0.34 -23.44 17.49
CA THR A 346 -1.19 -22.26 17.51
C THR A 346 -0.33 -21.06 17.91
N HIS A 347 0.26 -20.37 16.94
CA HIS A 347 1.00 -19.15 17.18
C HIS A 347 0.06 -17.95 17.29
N THR A 348 -0.11 -17.44 18.50
CA THR A 348 -0.55 -16.06 18.73
C THR A 348 0.52 -15.11 18.19
N ARG A 349 0.11 -14.21 17.28
CA ARG A 349 0.93 -13.13 16.71
C ARG A 349 1.63 -12.34 17.84
N PRO A 350 2.93 -12.01 17.73
CA PRO A 350 3.58 -11.13 18.70
C PRO A 350 2.85 -9.78 18.72
N ALA A 351 2.43 -9.35 19.91
CA ALA A 351 2.06 -7.96 20.12
C ALA A 351 3.36 -7.13 20.04
N TYR A 352 3.47 -6.27 19.03
CA TYR A 352 4.60 -5.36 18.94
C TYR A 352 4.49 -4.31 20.05
N PRO A 353 5.57 -4.02 20.78
CA PRO A 353 5.56 -3.02 21.83
C PRO A 353 5.19 -1.65 21.27
N THR A 354 4.37 -0.91 22.01
CA THR A 354 4.14 0.52 21.79
C THR A 354 5.49 1.26 21.77
N PRO A 355 5.73 2.15 20.80
CA PRO A 355 7.00 2.87 20.70
C PRO A 355 7.28 3.69 21.98
N PRO A 356 8.55 3.85 22.40
CA PRO A 356 8.89 4.88 23.35
C PRO A 356 8.56 6.26 22.76
N THR A 357 8.12 7.17 23.63
CA THR A 357 7.83 8.56 23.30
C THR A 357 9.03 9.20 22.59
N PRO A 358 8.85 9.86 21.44
CA PRO A 358 9.92 10.61 20.79
C PRO A 358 10.45 11.70 21.73
N PRO A 359 11.71 12.15 21.56
CA PRO A 359 12.18 13.38 22.19
C PRO A 359 11.21 14.51 21.82
N THR A 360 10.73 15.22 22.84
CA THR A 360 9.84 16.37 22.67
C THR A 360 10.57 17.50 21.94
N ASP A 361 10.48 17.50 20.62
CA ASP A 361 10.57 18.70 19.82
C ASP A 361 9.19 18.97 19.22
N THR A 362 8.44 19.83 19.90
CA THR A 362 7.06 20.18 19.56
C THR A 362 7.04 21.10 18.34
N SER A 363 7.13 20.50 17.16
CA SER A 363 6.68 21.14 15.92
C SER A 363 5.87 20.11 15.14
N ALA A 364 4.58 20.00 15.49
CA ALA A 364 3.62 19.30 14.65
C ALA A 364 3.61 19.98 13.28
N VAL A 365 3.84 19.19 12.23
CA VAL A 365 3.81 19.67 10.85
C VAL A 365 2.36 19.92 10.48
N THR A 366 1.92 21.18 10.56
CA THR A 366 0.64 21.61 10.05
C THR A 366 0.72 21.88 8.54
N SER A 367 -0.42 21.73 7.86
CA SER A 367 -0.73 21.82 6.42
C SER A 367 -0.21 23.04 5.62
N THR A 368 0.65 23.90 6.16
CA THR A 368 1.02 25.19 5.55
C THR A 368 2.32 25.18 4.75
N ASP A 369 3.08 24.09 4.70
CA ASP A 369 4.42 24.08 4.07
C ASP A 369 4.51 23.34 2.72
N ILE A 370 3.38 23.03 2.08
CA ILE A 370 3.41 22.53 0.70
C ILE A 370 3.58 23.72 -0.24
N VAL A 371 4.82 23.96 -0.69
CA VAL A 371 5.07 24.86 -1.82
C VAL A 371 4.62 24.16 -3.10
N ILE A 372 3.41 24.47 -3.55
CA ILE A 372 2.94 24.13 -4.89
C ILE A 372 3.76 24.96 -5.88
N VAL A 373 4.72 24.34 -6.56
CA VAL A 373 5.42 24.98 -7.67
C VAL A 373 4.51 24.88 -8.90
N THR A 374 3.68 25.90 -9.13
CA THR A 374 3.07 26.13 -10.45
C THR A 374 4.16 26.64 -11.40
N PRO A 375 4.44 25.98 -12.54
CA PRO A 375 5.33 26.54 -13.55
C PRO A 375 4.61 27.71 -14.23
N THR A 376 4.98 28.94 -13.88
CA THR A 376 4.63 30.13 -14.66
C THR A 376 5.62 30.29 -15.80
N GLY A 377 5.16 30.10 -17.05
CA GLY A 377 5.96 30.46 -18.22
C GLY A 377 5.49 29.85 -19.53
N THR A 378 4.46 30.42 -20.14
CA THR A 378 4.24 30.38 -21.60
C THR A 378 4.68 31.71 -22.20
N PRO A 379 5.32 31.71 -23.37
CA PRO A 379 5.11 32.74 -24.37
C PRO A 379 4.27 32.19 -25.54
N ASP A 380 3.21 32.91 -25.80
CA ASP A 380 2.38 33.05 -27.00
C ASP A 380 2.90 32.44 -28.32
N ASP A 381 2.01 31.67 -28.97
CA ASP A 381 1.40 31.98 -30.28
C ASP A 381 0.99 30.68 -30.99
N CYS A 382 -0.32 30.48 -31.15
CA CYS A 382 -0.89 29.89 -32.36
C CYS A 382 -2.40 30.16 -32.39
N THR A 383 -2.77 31.02 -33.32
CA THR A 383 -4.11 31.45 -33.66
C THR A 383 -4.90 30.37 -34.41
N THR A 384 -6.21 30.36 -34.14
CA THR A 384 -7.32 29.85 -34.98
C THR A 384 -7.39 28.36 -35.33
N THR A 385 -8.33 27.65 -34.70
CA THR A 385 -9.60 27.22 -35.31
C THR A 385 -10.46 26.49 -34.27
N THR A 386 -11.67 26.99 -34.04
CA THR A 386 -12.73 26.34 -33.24
C THR A 386 -13.18 25.03 -33.86
N PRO A 387 -13.51 24.01 -33.03
CA PRO A 387 -14.90 23.55 -33.05
C PRO A 387 -15.52 23.34 -31.66
N VAL A 388 -16.78 23.80 -31.60
CA VAL A 388 -17.91 23.49 -30.70
C VAL A 388 -17.71 22.36 -29.67
N ALA A 389 -17.82 22.73 -28.39
CA ALA A 389 -17.94 21.81 -27.26
C ALA A 389 -19.36 21.21 -27.15
N PRO A 390 -19.52 19.91 -26.86
CA PRO A 390 -20.79 19.38 -26.37
C PRO A 390 -20.95 19.67 -24.87
N THR A 391 -22.08 20.27 -24.52
CA THR A 391 -22.51 20.58 -23.15
C THR A 391 -22.75 19.29 -22.36
N LYS A 392 -22.01 19.10 -21.27
CA LYS A 392 -22.27 18.04 -20.26
C LYS A 392 -23.30 18.54 -19.24
N PRO A 393 -24.28 17.73 -18.80
CA PRO A 393 -25.26 18.15 -17.82
C PRO A 393 -24.63 18.29 -16.42
N THR A 394 -24.90 19.43 -15.79
CA THR A 394 -24.59 19.70 -14.39
C THR A 394 -25.55 18.93 -13.49
N TYR A 395 -25.03 17.98 -12.70
CA TYR A 395 -25.75 17.38 -11.58
C TYR A 395 -25.11 17.90 -10.29
N ALA A 396 -25.77 18.85 -9.64
CA ALA A 396 -25.43 19.32 -8.31
C ALA A 396 -26.14 18.45 -7.26
N PRO A 397 -25.45 17.87 -6.26
CA PRO A 397 -26.12 17.30 -5.10
C PRO A 397 -26.43 18.42 -4.09
N SER A 398 -27.72 18.70 -3.91
CA SER A 398 -28.25 19.54 -2.84
C SER A 398 -28.27 18.76 -1.52
N TYR A 399 -27.41 19.15 -0.57
CA TYR A 399 -27.59 18.84 0.85
C TYR A 399 -28.12 20.09 1.56
N PRO A 400 -29.28 20.04 2.24
CA PRO A 400 -29.60 21.06 3.22
C PRO A 400 -29.08 20.62 4.59
N GLY A 401 -27.98 21.23 5.03
CA GLY A 401 -27.61 21.31 6.43
C GLY A 401 -28.39 22.44 7.11
N GLY A 402 -29.03 22.13 8.23
CA GLY A 402 -29.63 23.10 9.16
C GLY A 402 -29.39 22.64 10.60
N PRO A 403 -29.27 23.58 11.56
CA PRO A 403 -28.45 23.40 12.76
C PRO A 403 -29.14 22.63 13.90
N ILE A 404 -28.33 21.93 14.70
CA ILE A 404 -28.75 21.35 15.99
C ILE A 404 -28.73 22.47 17.02
N ASP A 405 -29.91 22.88 17.49
CA ASP A 405 -30.06 23.74 18.66
C ASP A 405 -30.36 22.91 19.92
N SER A 406 -29.73 23.33 21.00
CA SER A 406 -29.74 22.75 22.33
C SER A 406 -30.85 23.36 23.18
N GLY A 407 -31.61 22.55 23.93
CA GLY A 407 -32.30 23.06 25.12
C GLY A 407 -33.71 22.54 25.39
N ALA A 408 -33.78 21.66 26.39
CA ALA A 408 -34.72 21.65 27.51
C ALA A 408 -36.25 21.91 27.32
N ALA A 409 -36.99 20.96 27.89
CA ALA A 409 -38.10 21.15 28.86
C ALA A 409 -39.57 20.94 28.41
N ARG A 410 -40.12 19.87 29.01
CA ARG A 410 -41.35 19.81 29.85
C ARG A 410 -42.71 19.47 29.22
N ASN A 411 -43.28 18.44 29.87
CA ASN A 411 -44.68 18.22 30.29
C ASN A 411 -45.68 17.74 29.23
N SER A 412 -46.11 16.47 29.34
CA SER A 412 -47.35 16.01 30.01
C SER A 412 -48.55 16.13 29.07
N VAL A 413 -49.37 15.11 28.83
CA VAL A 413 -50.49 14.70 29.71
C VAL A 413 -51.14 13.41 29.15
N ALA A 414 -51.43 12.47 30.06
CA ALA A 414 -52.55 11.52 30.17
C ALA A 414 -52.94 10.60 28.98
N ALA A 415 -52.89 9.28 29.17
CA ALA A 415 -54.00 8.39 29.59
C ALA A 415 -54.82 7.87 28.39
N GLY A 416 -55.21 6.61 28.28
CA GLY A 416 -55.13 5.48 29.19
C GLY A 416 -55.77 4.23 28.53
N LEU A 417 -55.94 3.19 29.37
CA LEU A 417 -56.69 1.94 29.18
C LEU A 417 -56.10 0.93 28.16
N VAL A 418 -55.56 -0.22 28.55
CA VAL A 418 -56.06 -1.38 29.36
C VAL A 418 -56.99 -2.31 28.58
N ALA A 419 -56.54 -3.58 28.53
CA ALA A 419 -57.28 -4.84 28.37
C ALA A 419 -57.80 -5.20 26.97
N ALA A 420 -57.91 -6.46 26.56
CA ALA A 420 -57.45 -7.78 27.02
C ALA A 420 -57.99 -8.81 25.99
N ALA A 421 -57.61 -10.09 26.16
CA ALA A 421 -58.13 -11.31 25.52
C ALA A 421 -57.50 -11.63 24.15
N ALA A 422 -56.66 -12.65 23.95
CA ALA A 422 -56.61 -14.06 24.40
C ALA A 422 -57.71 -14.96 23.82
N ALA A 423 -57.26 -16.11 23.29
CA ALA A 423 -57.96 -17.26 22.71
C ALA A 423 -58.39 -17.13 21.23
N GLY A 424 -58.16 -18.10 20.35
CA GLY A 424 -57.60 -19.42 20.60
C GLY A 424 -57.50 -20.31 19.35
N VAL A 425 -56.85 -21.45 19.60
CA VAL A 425 -57.12 -22.81 19.11
C VAL A 425 -56.80 -23.18 17.66
N ALA A 426 -56.01 -24.25 17.61
CA ALA A 426 -55.54 -25.07 16.51
C ALA A 426 -56.61 -25.89 15.76
N LEU A 427 -56.15 -26.36 14.59
CA LEU A 427 -56.35 -27.67 13.96
C LEU A 427 -57.43 -27.84 12.88
N ILE A 428 -57.11 -28.79 11.98
CA ILE A 428 -57.82 -29.35 10.80
C ILE A 428 -57.46 -28.56 9.51
N LEU A 429 -56.73 -29.07 8.50
CA LEU A 429 -56.38 -30.42 8.03
C LEU A 429 -55.04 -30.37 7.27
#